data_AF-Q4C733-F1
#
_entry.id   AF-Q4C733-F1
#
_cell.length_a   1.000
_cell.length_b   1.000
_cell.length_c   1.000
_cell.angle_alpha   90.00
_cell.angle_beta   90.00
_cell.angle_gamma   90.00
#
_symmetry.space_group_name_H-M   'P 1'
#
loop_
_entity.id
_entity.type
_entity.pdbx_description
1 polymer ?
#
loop_
_entity_poly.entity_id
_entity_poly.type
_entity_poly.pdbx_seq_one_letter_code
_entity_poly.pdbx_strand_id
1 'polypeptide(L)'
;MSQDEGKQLSPIFISLIPNLMEGEGHIIPYHKEVNKAIKKLGWQHKVIVPVNNKVDNLPTGWDEGLSNNNLEKEGNLVIKLFRINESVNLAKTIANYLKHKVINNSDDSIILLERFIHLQLFALYLALLWVPTDNLSVWLLYRLDTHKDNTRGIYKLLNFLIKKRIKSGRFKLLTDSDRLSESLSNYFETSVTVMPIPHTDISHCSIKSQDKSKIICWWPGSPREEKGWTIIKKIAHYSGDNTRNIRLVCAETSQVTAVNNGVELTLVDNYLNREKYYHWLGRTQVILLPYNYPAYEGRTSGIFTESIMAGKTPLVTENTWMASELLKHNLGELVINWEDEKQVFDMIRQVINSDIIQEKISKMQYNYQEFHSVDNYASLMKKIYSEMIVKNDV
;
A
#
# COMPACT_ATOMS: atom_id res chain seq x y z
N MET A 1 43.38 -10.62 -16.94
CA MET A 1 42.26 -9.99 -16.22
C MET A 1 41.63 -9.01 -17.19
N SER A 2 40.51 -9.37 -17.81
CA SER A 2 39.81 -8.51 -18.76
C SER A 2 39.24 -7.30 -18.01
N GLN A 3 39.70 -6.10 -18.34
CA GLN A 3 39.31 -4.82 -17.76
C GLN A 3 37.89 -4.36 -18.18
N ASP A 4 37.00 -5.29 -18.54
CA ASP A 4 35.56 -5.02 -18.57
C ASP A 4 35.00 -5.24 -17.16
N GLU A 5 35.44 -4.40 -16.21
CA GLU A 5 34.62 -4.13 -15.03
C GLU A 5 33.37 -3.39 -15.55
N GLY A 6 32.39 -4.19 -15.96
CA GLY A 6 31.18 -3.74 -16.64
C GLY A 6 30.60 -2.53 -15.93
N LYS A 7 30.59 -1.39 -16.62
CA LYS A 7 30.09 -0.11 -16.12
C LYS A 7 28.70 -0.35 -15.53
N GLN A 8 28.61 -0.36 -14.20
CA GLN A 8 27.36 -0.66 -13.52
C GLN A 8 26.36 0.44 -13.88
N LEU A 9 25.36 0.09 -14.71
CA LEU A 9 24.31 1.02 -15.10
C LEU A 9 23.56 1.49 -13.86
N SER A 10 23.52 2.81 -13.65
CA SER A 10 22.86 3.47 -12.53
C SER A 10 21.72 4.34 -13.08
N PRO A 11 20.53 3.76 -13.34
CA PRO A 11 19.40 4.51 -13.85
C PRO A 11 18.93 5.60 -12.88
N ILE A 12 18.23 6.60 -13.42
CA ILE A 12 17.44 7.54 -12.62
C ILE A 12 16.06 6.93 -12.38
N PHE A 13 15.75 6.60 -11.14
CA PHE A 13 14.45 6.14 -10.71
C PHE A 13 13.57 7.32 -10.26
N ILE A 14 12.37 7.44 -10.82
CA ILE A 14 11.48 8.59 -10.64
C ILE A 14 10.17 8.11 -10.03
N SER A 15 9.92 8.49 -8.77
CA SER A 15 8.60 8.34 -8.17
C SER A 15 7.71 9.51 -8.58
N LEU A 16 6.74 9.25 -9.45
CA LEU A 16 5.75 10.23 -9.90
C LEU A 16 4.52 10.16 -8.99
N ILE A 17 4.29 11.18 -8.17
CA ILE A 17 3.21 11.17 -7.17
C ILE A 17 2.24 12.33 -7.49
N PRO A 18 1.21 12.12 -8.33
CA PRO A 18 0.30 13.19 -8.73
C PRO A 18 -0.64 13.67 -7.62
N ASN A 19 -0.73 12.95 -6.50
CA ASN A 19 -1.57 13.31 -5.37
C ASN A 19 -0.94 12.80 -4.06
N LEU A 20 -0.69 13.72 -3.11
CA LEU A 20 -0.14 13.40 -1.79
C LEU A 20 -1.19 13.17 -0.70
N MET A 21 -2.48 13.30 -1.02
CA MET A 21 -3.58 13.21 -0.05
C MET A 21 -3.37 14.04 1.21
N GLU A 22 -2.84 15.26 1.08
CA GLU A 22 -2.59 16.12 2.24
C GLU A 22 -1.63 15.49 3.28
N GLY A 23 -0.80 14.53 2.86
CA GLY A 23 0.13 13.80 3.72
C GLY A 23 -0.51 12.62 4.46
N GLU A 24 -1.80 12.35 4.24
CA GLU A 24 -2.48 11.22 4.84
C GLU A 24 -2.07 9.87 4.22
N GLY A 25 -2.15 8.83 5.05
CA GLY A 25 -1.88 7.46 4.64
C GLY A 25 -0.40 7.11 4.53
N HIS A 26 -0.08 6.16 3.63
CA HIS A 26 1.23 5.52 3.57
C HIS A 26 2.12 6.04 2.43
N ILE A 27 1.74 7.10 1.70
CA ILE A 27 2.48 7.57 0.51
C ILE A 27 3.91 8.02 0.89
N ILE A 28 4.03 8.94 1.86
CA ILE A 28 5.34 9.45 2.29
C ILE A 28 6.21 8.34 2.90
N PRO A 29 5.73 7.53 3.87
CA PRO A 29 6.49 6.40 4.38
C PRO A 29 6.90 5.40 3.28
N TYR A 30 6.00 5.07 2.34
CA TYR A 30 6.31 4.19 1.22
C TYR A 30 7.47 4.70 0.39
N HIS A 31 7.42 5.94 -0.08
CA HIS A 31 8.49 6.48 -0.93
C HIS A 31 9.80 6.76 -0.17
N LYS A 32 9.77 6.94 1.17
CA LYS A 32 10.97 6.93 2.00
C LYS A 32 11.67 5.57 1.98
N GLU A 33 10.92 4.47 2.07
CA GLU A 33 11.50 3.13 2.02
C GLU A 33 11.93 2.73 0.60
N VAL A 34 11.17 3.14 -0.44
CA VAL A 34 11.60 3.02 -1.84
C VAL A 34 12.93 3.76 -2.05
N ASN A 35 13.10 4.95 -1.46
CA ASN A 35 14.38 5.65 -1.51
C ASN A 35 15.53 4.86 -0.87
N LYS A 36 15.29 4.19 0.26
CA LYS A 36 16.31 3.31 0.87
C LYS A 36 16.66 2.15 -0.05
N ALA A 37 15.67 1.51 -0.68
CA ALA A 37 15.88 0.42 -1.63
C ALA A 37 16.71 0.88 -2.84
N ILE A 38 16.37 2.03 -3.43
CA ILE A 38 17.08 2.59 -4.59
C ILE A 38 18.54 2.95 -4.24
N LYS A 39 18.76 3.53 -3.06
CA LYS A 39 20.13 3.82 -2.57
C LYS A 39 20.97 2.56 -2.39
N LYS A 40 20.37 1.45 -1.91
CA LYS A 40 21.06 0.16 -1.82
C LYS A 40 21.53 -0.37 -3.18
N LEU A 41 20.83 0.00 -4.26
CA LEU A 41 21.21 -0.36 -5.64
C LEU A 41 22.25 0.58 -6.25
N GLY A 42 22.61 1.66 -5.57
CA GLY A 42 23.49 2.70 -6.10
C GLY A 42 22.81 3.58 -7.16
N TRP A 43 21.49 3.54 -7.27
CA TRP A 43 20.72 4.29 -8.27
C TRP A 43 20.39 5.71 -7.77
N GLN A 44 20.11 6.62 -8.70
CA GLN A 44 19.59 7.95 -8.33
C GLN A 44 18.08 7.88 -8.13
N HIS A 45 17.58 8.38 -7.00
CA HIS A 45 16.15 8.54 -6.77
C HIS A 45 15.73 10.01 -6.93
N LYS A 46 14.68 10.25 -7.71
CA LYS A 46 13.97 11.52 -7.75
C LYS A 46 12.50 11.29 -7.40
N VAL A 47 11.94 12.16 -6.58
CA VAL A 47 10.51 12.13 -6.26
C VAL A 47 9.93 13.46 -6.71
N ILE A 48 8.85 13.42 -7.48
CA ILE A 48 8.16 14.64 -7.91
C ILE A 48 6.70 14.61 -7.44
N VAL A 49 6.28 15.74 -6.85
CA VAL A 49 4.98 15.93 -6.22
C VAL A 49 4.30 17.21 -6.73
N PRO A 50 3.01 17.44 -6.43
CA PRO A 50 2.32 18.66 -6.80
C PRO A 50 2.87 19.89 -6.09
N VAL A 51 2.95 21.00 -6.82
CA VAL A 51 3.23 22.32 -6.23
C VAL A 51 2.15 22.69 -5.23
N ASN A 52 2.49 23.42 -4.16
CA ASN A 52 1.52 23.84 -3.14
C ASN A 52 0.75 22.65 -2.52
N ASN A 53 1.43 21.52 -2.31
CA ASN A 53 0.83 20.43 -1.56
C ASN A 53 0.65 20.86 -0.08
N LYS A 54 -0.34 20.27 0.60
CA LYS A 54 -0.67 20.61 2.00
C LYS A 54 0.22 19.89 3.03
N VAL A 55 1.39 19.39 2.63
CA VAL A 55 2.31 18.70 3.53
C VAL A 55 3.33 19.71 4.04
N ASP A 56 3.30 20.04 5.33
CA ASP A 56 4.14 21.10 5.91
C ASP A 56 5.65 20.89 5.69
N ASN A 57 6.10 19.63 5.63
CA ASN A 57 7.51 19.29 5.50
C ASN A 57 7.71 18.09 4.57
N LEU A 58 7.96 18.37 3.28
CA LEU A 58 8.38 17.34 2.35
C LEU A 58 9.77 16.80 2.72
N PRO A 59 10.04 15.49 2.51
CA PRO A 59 11.38 14.95 2.68
C PRO A 59 12.40 15.66 1.78
N THR A 60 13.62 15.86 2.30
CA THR A 60 14.69 16.52 1.54
C THR A 60 14.95 15.83 0.20
N GLY A 61 15.05 16.63 -0.87
CA GLY A 61 15.30 16.15 -2.23
C GLY A 61 14.05 15.74 -3.00
N TRP A 62 12.85 15.96 -2.45
CA TRP A 62 11.60 15.85 -3.21
C TRP A 62 11.36 17.15 -3.97
N ASP A 63 11.09 17.03 -5.26
CA ASP A 63 10.85 18.16 -6.15
C ASP A 63 9.35 18.48 -6.23
N GLU A 64 8.98 19.73 -5.97
CA GLU A 64 7.66 20.24 -6.27
C GLU A 64 7.62 20.70 -7.73
N GLY A 65 6.84 20.00 -8.56
CA GLY A 65 6.84 20.30 -9.99
C GLY A 65 5.63 19.79 -10.77
N LEU A 66 4.70 19.08 -10.14
CA LEU A 66 3.46 18.65 -10.79
C LEU A 66 2.35 19.69 -10.60
N SER A 67 1.41 19.70 -11.53
CA SER A 67 0.13 20.41 -11.38
C SER A 67 -0.62 19.93 -10.12
N ASN A 68 -1.23 20.86 -9.37
CA ASN A 68 -1.97 20.60 -8.13
C ASN A 68 -3.48 20.42 -8.30
N ASN A 69 -3.95 20.28 -9.54
CA ASN A 69 -5.33 19.96 -9.85
C ASN A 69 -5.75 18.61 -9.23
N ASN A 70 -6.84 18.61 -8.46
CA ASN A 70 -7.36 17.40 -7.83
C ASN A 70 -8.23 16.60 -8.82
N LEU A 71 -7.59 15.77 -9.63
CA LEU A 71 -8.26 14.87 -10.59
C LEU A 71 -9.16 13.82 -9.91
N GLU A 72 -8.91 13.53 -8.62
CA GLU A 72 -9.65 12.55 -7.80
C GLU A 72 -10.89 13.13 -7.12
N LYS A 73 -11.13 14.45 -7.16
CA LYS A 73 -12.31 15.08 -6.55
C LYS A 73 -13.59 14.40 -7.06
N GLU A 74 -14.68 14.36 -6.31
CA GLU A 74 -15.97 13.89 -6.86
C GLU A 74 -16.63 14.98 -7.73
N GLY A 75 -17.46 14.60 -8.70
CA GLY A 75 -18.11 15.59 -9.57
C GLY A 75 -19.04 15.02 -10.65
N ASN A 76 -19.93 15.89 -11.15
CA ASN A 76 -20.86 15.60 -12.24
C ASN A 76 -20.14 15.48 -13.61
N LEU A 77 -20.88 15.12 -14.66
CA LEU A 77 -20.32 14.93 -16.01
C LEU A 77 -19.57 16.15 -16.57
N VAL A 78 -20.07 17.36 -16.32
CA VAL A 78 -19.42 18.60 -16.78
C VAL A 78 -18.09 18.78 -16.07
N ILE A 79 -18.04 18.56 -14.76
CA ILE A 79 -16.79 18.58 -13.99
C ILE A 79 -15.83 17.51 -14.52
N LYS A 80 -16.30 16.32 -14.90
CA LYS A 80 -15.47 15.27 -15.52
C LYS A 80 -14.86 15.71 -16.85
N LEU A 81 -15.56 16.49 -17.68
CA LEU A 81 -15.01 17.04 -18.91
C LEU A 81 -13.90 18.08 -18.64
N PHE A 82 -14.10 18.99 -17.68
CA PHE A 82 -13.06 19.96 -17.29
C PHE A 82 -11.76 19.29 -16.81
N ARG A 83 -11.85 18.09 -16.23
CA ARG A 83 -10.67 17.32 -15.80
C ARG A 83 -9.78 16.84 -16.94
N ILE A 84 -10.28 16.82 -18.18
CA ILE A 84 -9.42 16.53 -19.33
C ILE A 84 -8.38 17.64 -19.48
N ASN A 85 -8.78 18.91 -19.34
CA ASN A 85 -7.85 20.04 -19.36
C ASN A 85 -6.86 19.98 -18.19
N GLU A 86 -7.33 19.61 -17.00
CA GLU A 86 -6.48 19.41 -15.84
C GLU A 86 -5.47 18.27 -16.05
N SER A 87 -5.87 17.19 -16.72
CA SER A 87 -5.00 16.06 -17.09
C SER A 87 -3.95 16.49 -18.11
N VAL A 88 -4.31 17.33 -19.09
CA VAL A 88 -3.37 17.94 -20.04
C VAL A 88 -2.38 18.85 -19.30
N ASN A 89 -2.81 19.61 -18.29
CA ASN A 89 -1.92 20.42 -17.48
C ASN A 89 -0.92 19.55 -16.70
N LEU A 90 -1.42 18.49 -16.05
CA LEU A 90 -0.56 17.52 -15.37
C LEU A 90 0.45 16.90 -16.34
N ALA A 91 0.02 16.50 -17.54
CA ALA A 91 0.89 15.98 -18.58
C ALA A 91 2.01 16.97 -18.96
N LYS A 92 1.70 18.26 -19.08
CA LYS A 92 2.68 19.31 -19.42
C LYS A 92 3.73 19.42 -18.32
N THR A 93 3.29 19.42 -17.06
CA THR A 93 4.20 19.49 -15.91
C THR A 93 5.10 18.24 -15.80
N ILE A 94 4.56 17.04 -16.05
CA ILE A 94 5.34 15.79 -16.12
C ILE A 94 6.38 15.88 -17.25
N ALA A 95 5.96 16.23 -18.47
CA ALA A 95 6.86 16.30 -19.61
C ALA A 95 7.96 17.35 -19.42
N ASN A 96 7.62 18.51 -18.87
CA ASN A 96 8.58 19.56 -18.54
C ASN A 96 9.65 19.06 -17.56
N TYR A 97 9.22 18.41 -16.48
CA TYR A 97 10.14 17.83 -15.51
C TYR A 97 11.05 16.77 -16.14
N LEU A 98 10.49 15.83 -16.90
CA LEU A 98 11.26 14.78 -17.57
C LEU A 98 12.31 15.36 -18.52
N LYS A 99 11.96 16.35 -19.34
CA LYS A 99 12.91 17.01 -20.27
C LYS A 99 14.06 17.69 -19.54
N HIS A 100 13.76 18.48 -18.52
CA HIS A 100 14.74 19.38 -17.93
C HIS A 100 15.54 18.77 -16.77
N LYS A 101 15.00 17.74 -16.10
CA LYS A 101 15.62 17.16 -14.90
C LYS A 101 16.06 15.72 -15.09
N VAL A 102 15.54 14.98 -16.06
CA VAL A 102 15.77 13.53 -16.17
C VAL A 102 16.53 13.20 -17.46
N ILE A 103 15.91 13.38 -18.61
CA ILE A 103 16.35 12.80 -19.89
C ILE A 103 17.73 13.32 -20.32
N ASN A 104 18.06 14.58 -20.01
CA ASN A 104 19.34 15.17 -20.37
C ASN A 104 20.51 14.75 -19.46
N ASN A 105 20.26 13.97 -18.39
CA ASN A 105 21.23 13.70 -17.33
C ASN A 105 21.65 12.22 -17.22
N SER A 106 21.07 11.28 -17.97
CA SER A 106 21.36 9.85 -17.81
C SER A 106 21.08 9.02 -19.06
N ASP A 107 21.80 7.90 -19.17
CA ASP A 107 21.58 6.92 -20.23
C ASP A 107 20.25 6.14 -20.07
N ASP A 108 19.72 5.99 -18.84
CA ASP A 108 18.47 5.24 -18.58
C ASP A 108 17.63 5.86 -17.45
N SER A 109 16.30 5.83 -17.58
CA SER A 109 15.40 6.27 -16.52
C SER A 109 14.15 5.40 -16.38
N ILE A 110 13.65 5.29 -15.14
CA ILE A 110 12.48 4.49 -14.77
C ILE A 110 11.45 5.40 -14.11
N ILE A 111 10.24 5.45 -14.65
CA ILE A 111 9.10 6.16 -14.06
C ILE A 111 8.27 5.14 -13.29
N LEU A 112 8.13 5.32 -11.98
CA LEU A 112 7.18 4.60 -11.14
C LEU A 112 5.95 5.47 -10.89
N LEU A 113 4.78 4.94 -11.24
CA LEU A 113 3.49 5.51 -10.85
C LEU A 113 2.76 4.49 -9.97
N GLU A 114 2.65 4.78 -8.67
CA GLU A 114 2.14 3.82 -7.69
C GLU A 114 0.66 3.98 -7.37
N ARG A 115 0.21 5.21 -7.26
CA ARG A 115 -1.19 5.50 -6.98
C ARG A 115 -1.71 6.40 -8.08
N PHE A 116 -2.67 5.88 -8.83
CA PHE A 116 -3.25 6.63 -9.92
C PHE A 116 -4.69 6.23 -10.23
N ILE A 117 -5.42 7.20 -10.75
CA ILE A 117 -6.68 7.00 -11.48
C ILE A 117 -6.43 7.06 -13.00
N HIS A 118 -7.41 6.65 -13.80
CA HIS A 118 -7.33 6.66 -15.26
C HIS A 118 -6.96 8.03 -15.86
N LEU A 119 -7.38 9.15 -15.23
CA LEU A 119 -7.02 10.50 -15.66
C LEU A 119 -5.53 10.83 -15.48
N GLN A 120 -4.94 10.39 -14.36
CA GLN A 120 -3.50 10.56 -14.12
C GLN A 120 -2.68 9.63 -15.03
N LEU A 121 -3.18 8.43 -15.31
CA LEU A 121 -2.58 7.54 -16.32
C LEU A 121 -2.66 8.13 -17.73
N PHE A 122 -3.77 8.79 -18.07
CA PHE A 122 -3.92 9.53 -19.33
C PHE A 122 -2.94 10.70 -19.41
N ALA A 123 -2.76 11.45 -18.32
CA ALA A 123 -1.76 12.51 -18.25
C ALA A 123 -0.33 11.98 -18.47
N LEU A 124 0.01 10.82 -17.89
CA LEU A 124 1.30 10.16 -18.16
C LEU A 124 1.43 9.79 -19.64
N TYR A 125 0.41 9.19 -20.25
CA TYR A 125 0.44 8.87 -21.68
C TYR A 125 0.70 10.12 -22.55
N LEU A 126 -0.02 11.22 -22.30
CA LEU A 126 0.20 12.47 -23.02
C LEU A 126 1.61 13.03 -22.82
N ALA A 127 2.14 12.96 -21.60
CA ALA A 127 3.51 13.40 -21.31
C ALA A 127 4.54 12.60 -22.13
N LEU A 128 4.33 11.29 -22.27
CA LEU A 128 5.19 10.40 -23.06
C LEU A 128 5.17 10.71 -24.57
N LEU A 129 4.10 11.33 -25.08
CA LEU A 129 4.06 11.84 -26.47
C LEU A 129 4.98 13.05 -26.67
N TRP A 130 5.31 13.77 -25.60
CA TRP A 130 6.07 15.02 -25.68
C TRP A 130 7.54 14.87 -25.32
N VAL A 131 8.00 13.69 -24.91
CA VAL A 131 9.39 13.44 -24.50
C VAL A 131 10.01 12.30 -25.31
N PRO A 132 11.35 12.28 -25.49
CA PRO A 132 12.07 11.10 -25.99
C PRO A 132 11.87 9.90 -25.06
N THR A 133 11.69 8.71 -25.62
CA THR A 133 11.33 7.50 -24.85
C THR A 133 12.30 6.33 -24.99
N ASP A 134 13.37 6.49 -25.77
CA ASP A 134 14.30 5.38 -26.09
C ASP A 134 14.95 4.81 -24.83
N ASN A 135 15.22 5.69 -23.87
CA ASN A 135 15.87 5.40 -22.59
C ASN A 135 14.88 5.42 -21.41
N LEU A 136 13.58 5.55 -21.68
CA LEU A 136 12.55 5.59 -20.65
C LEU A 136 11.90 4.23 -20.44
N SER A 137 11.66 3.94 -19.17
CA SER A 137 10.90 2.78 -18.72
C SER A 137 9.73 3.25 -17.88
N VAL A 138 8.60 2.53 -17.94
CA VAL A 138 7.39 2.88 -17.20
C VAL A 138 6.92 1.68 -16.39
N TRP A 139 6.89 1.85 -15.08
CA TRP A 139 6.46 0.86 -14.09
C TRP A 139 5.20 1.36 -13.41
N LEU A 140 4.10 0.61 -13.55
CA LEU A 140 2.81 0.95 -12.96
C LEU A 140 2.50 -0.02 -11.82
N LEU A 141 2.42 0.45 -10.58
CA LEU A 141 2.00 -0.38 -9.43
C LEU A 141 0.49 -0.23 -9.24
N TYR A 142 -0.26 -1.32 -9.41
CA TYR A 142 -1.69 -1.37 -9.18
C TYR A 142 -1.97 -1.84 -7.75
N ARG A 143 -2.68 -1.01 -6.98
CA ARG A 143 -3.17 -1.35 -5.62
C ARG A 143 -4.67 -1.62 -5.54
N LEU A 144 -5.37 -1.44 -6.64
CA LEU A 144 -6.80 -1.64 -6.76
C LEU A 144 -7.10 -2.51 -7.95
N ASP A 145 -8.22 -3.22 -7.86
CA ASP A 145 -8.66 -4.09 -8.93
C ASP A 145 -9.36 -3.32 -10.06
N THR A 146 -8.56 -2.68 -10.91
CA THR A 146 -9.09 -1.80 -11.96
C THR A 146 -9.95 -2.51 -13.01
N HIS A 147 -9.94 -3.85 -13.09
CA HIS A 147 -10.83 -4.58 -14.01
C HIS A 147 -12.29 -4.62 -13.53
N LYS A 148 -12.52 -4.42 -12.23
CA LYS A 148 -13.87 -4.30 -11.63
C LYS A 148 -14.37 -2.86 -11.63
N ASP A 149 -13.50 -1.89 -11.95
CA ASP A 149 -13.85 -0.48 -12.03
C ASP A 149 -14.72 -0.19 -13.26
N ASN A 150 -15.63 0.77 -13.14
CA ASN A 150 -16.47 1.26 -14.24
C ASN A 150 -15.65 1.79 -15.43
N THR A 151 -14.39 2.17 -15.20
CA THR A 151 -13.44 2.72 -16.18
C THR A 151 -12.40 1.71 -16.66
N ARG A 152 -12.59 0.41 -16.39
CA ARG A 152 -11.66 -0.67 -16.79
C ARG A 152 -11.16 -0.59 -18.24
N GLY A 153 -12.06 -0.32 -19.20
CA GLY A 153 -11.72 -0.22 -20.62
C GLY A 153 -10.74 0.92 -20.93
N ILE A 154 -10.83 2.03 -20.18
CA ILE A 154 -9.91 3.15 -20.26
C ILE A 154 -8.53 2.73 -19.76
N TYR A 155 -8.45 2.02 -18.63
CA TYR A 155 -7.18 1.45 -18.18
C TYR A 155 -6.57 0.52 -19.23
N LYS A 156 -7.31 -0.45 -19.77
CA LYS A 156 -6.78 -1.38 -20.80
C LYS A 156 -6.26 -0.62 -22.02
N LEU A 157 -6.99 0.36 -22.51
CA LEU A 157 -6.56 1.22 -23.62
C LEU A 157 -5.27 1.99 -23.28
N LEU A 158 -5.21 2.66 -22.13
CA LEU A 158 -4.05 3.47 -21.75
C LEU A 158 -2.80 2.63 -21.52
N ASN A 159 -2.91 1.46 -20.90
CA ASN A 159 -1.77 0.54 -20.75
C ASN A 159 -1.25 0.10 -22.11
N PHE A 160 -2.14 -0.24 -23.05
CA PHE A 160 -1.75 -0.57 -24.43
C PHE A 160 -1.03 0.59 -25.12
N LEU A 161 -1.57 1.80 -25.02
CA LEU A 161 -0.98 3.00 -25.64
C LEU A 161 0.39 3.35 -25.06
N ILE A 162 0.54 3.27 -23.73
CA ILE A 162 1.84 3.47 -23.06
C ILE A 162 2.84 2.39 -23.46
N LYS A 163 2.43 1.11 -23.45
CA LYS A 163 3.26 -0.02 -23.87
C LYS A 163 3.74 0.13 -25.31
N LYS A 164 2.89 0.63 -26.21
CA LYS A 164 3.25 0.90 -27.63
C LYS A 164 4.21 2.09 -27.78
N ARG A 165 4.13 3.08 -26.88
CA ARG A 165 4.95 4.29 -26.93
C ARG A 165 6.39 4.07 -26.41
N ILE A 166 6.56 3.14 -25.48
CA ILE A 166 7.83 2.81 -24.83
C ILE A 166 8.51 1.63 -25.57
N LYS A 167 9.86 1.56 -25.55
CA LYS A 167 10.60 0.43 -26.16
C LYS A 167 10.15 -0.90 -25.55
N SER A 168 10.10 -1.95 -26.39
CA SER A 168 9.71 -3.30 -25.97
C SER A 168 10.46 -3.74 -24.71
N GLY A 169 9.75 -4.42 -23.80
CA GLY A 169 10.31 -4.87 -22.53
C GLY A 169 10.42 -3.80 -21.44
N ARG A 170 10.36 -2.49 -21.75
CA ARG A 170 10.53 -1.41 -20.77
C ARG A 170 9.23 -0.91 -20.10
N PHE A 171 8.11 -1.56 -20.41
CA PHE A 171 6.83 -1.35 -19.72
C PHE A 171 6.56 -2.52 -18.76
N LYS A 172 6.31 -2.22 -17.48
CA LYS A 172 6.10 -3.22 -16.43
C LYS A 172 4.84 -2.92 -15.62
N LEU A 173 4.07 -3.97 -15.37
CA LEU A 173 2.94 -3.95 -14.45
C LEU A 173 3.35 -4.60 -13.14
N LEU A 174 3.08 -3.90 -12.05
CA LEU A 174 3.43 -4.30 -10.70
C LEU A 174 2.16 -4.30 -9.84
N THR A 175 2.15 -5.04 -8.74
CA THR A 175 1.15 -4.94 -7.66
C THR A 175 1.78 -5.34 -6.33
N ASP A 176 1.10 -5.17 -5.21
CA ASP A 176 1.52 -5.72 -3.91
C ASP A 176 0.64 -6.89 -3.42
N SER A 177 -0.24 -7.41 -4.28
CA SER A 177 -1.16 -8.51 -3.98
C SER A 177 -1.08 -9.63 -5.02
N ASP A 178 -0.86 -10.86 -4.57
CA ASP A 178 -0.90 -12.04 -5.45
C ASP A 178 -2.24 -12.18 -6.17
N ARG A 179 -3.36 -11.89 -5.48
CA ARG A 179 -4.71 -11.96 -6.07
C ARG A 179 -4.91 -10.91 -7.15
N LEU A 180 -4.42 -9.68 -6.92
CA LEU A 180 -4.42 -8.66 -7.95
C LEU A 180 -3.49 -9.05 -9.10
N SER A 181 -2.36 -9.68 -8.83
CA SER A 181 -1.42 -10.09 -9.86
C SER A 181 -2.07 -11.06 -10.84
N GLU A 182 -2.73 -12.11 -10.34
CA GLU A 182 -3.48 -13.07 -11.17
C GLU A 182 -4.58 -12.37 -11.97
N SER A 183 -5.41 -11.59 -11.28
CA SER A 183 -6.54 -10.90 -11.88
C SER A 183 -6.13 -9.90 -12.98
N LEU A 184 -5.15 -9.06 -12.69
CA LEU A 184 -4.64 -8.05 -13.63
C LEU A 184 -3.83 -8.70 -14.75
N SER A 185 -3.10 -9.79 -14.49
CA SER A 185 -2.38 -10.52 -15.53
C SER A 185 -3.33 -11.09 -16.58
N ASN A 186 -4.44 -11.69 -16.13
CA ASN A 186 -5.49 -12.19 -17.00
C ASN A 186 -6.17 -11.05 -17.78
N TYR A 187 -6.45 -9.92 -17.13
CA TYR A 187 -7.14 -8.79 -17.75
C TYR A 187 -6.30 -8.07 -18.82
N PHE A 188 -5.02 -7.81 -18.53
CA PHE A 188 -4.10 -7.09 -19.41
C PHE A 188 -3.33 -8.01 -20.37
N GLU A 189 -3.47 -9.33 -20.22
CA GLU A 189 -2.75 -10.33 -21.03
C GLU A 189 -1.23 -10.07 -20.99
N THR A 190 -0.71 -9.77 -19.80
CA THR A 190 0.69 -9.41 -19.55
C THR A 190 1.03 -9.78 -18.12
N SER A 191 2.24 -10.27 -17.87
CA SER A 191 2.65 -10.62 -16.51
C SER A 191 2.67 -9.40 -15.58
N VAL A 192 2.12 -9.57 -14.39
CA VAL A 192 2.17 -8.60 -13.30
C VAL A 192 3.13 -9.12 -12.23
N THR A 193 4.05 -8.27 -11.77
CA THR A 193 5.02 -8.65 -10.73
C THR A 193 4.53 -8.22 -9.36
N VAL A 194 4.56 -9.14 -8.40
CA VAL A 194 4.22 -8.83 -6.99
C VAL A 194 5.43 -8.22 -6.31
N MET A 195 5.25 -7.02 -5.79
CA MET A 195 6.24 -6.20 -5.13
C MET A 195 6.03 -6.23 -3.61
N PRO A 196 7.11 -6.18 -2.83
CA PRO A 196 7.05 -6.02 -1.38
C PRO A 196 6.35 -4.72 -0.96
N ILE A 197 5.89 -4.66 0.29
CA ILE A 197 5.35 -3.45 0.93
C ILE A 197 6.45 -2.92 1.86
N PRO A 198 7.39 -2.08 1.39
CA PRO A 198 8.65 -1.85 2.09
C PRO A 198 8.51 -0.97 3.35
N HIS A 199 7.34 -0.36 3.59
CA HIS A 199 7.09 0.57 4.71
C HIS A 199 6.59 -0.09 5.99
N THR A 200 6.69 -1.41 6.08
CA THR A 200 6.28 -2.18 7.26
C THR A 200 7.45 -2.52 8.18
N ASP A 201 8.57 -1.83 8.07
CA ASP A 201 9.65 -1.94 9.04
C ASP A 201 9.16 -1.43 10.41
N ILE A 202 9.06 -2.35 11.35
CA ILE A 202 8.63 -2.13 12.71
C ILE A 202 9.72 -2.52 13.71
N SER A 203 10.98 -2.63 13.27
CA SER A 203 12.13 -2.92 14.13
C SER A 203 12.25 -1.95 15.32
N HIS A 204 11.67 -0.76 15.20
CA HIS A 204 11.60 0.26 16.26
C HIS A 204 10.45 0.09 17.25
N CYS A 205 9.52 -0.84 17.01
CA CYS A 205 8.42 -1.10 17.94
C CYS A 205 8.96 -1.85 19.16
N SER A 206 9.11 -1.15 20.28
CA SER A 206 9.45 -1.81 21.55
C SER A 206 8.25 -2.64 22.01
N ILE A 207 8.30 -3.95 21.78
CA ILE A 207 7.31 -4.89 22.30
C ILE A 207 7.60 -5.06 23.79
N LYS A 208 6.98 -4.21 24.62
CA LYS A 208 7.08 -4.34 26.08
C LYS A 208 6.28 -5.56 26.53
N SER A 209 6.77 -6.26 27.56
CA SER A 209 6.01 -7.33 28.24
C SER A 209 4.66 -6.77 28.66
N GLN A 210 3.59 -7.30 28.07
CA GLN A 210 2.25 -6.83 28.33
C GLN A 210 1.80 -7.26 29.72
N ASP A 211 0.98 -6.42 30.34
CA ASP A 211 0.19 -6.81 31.49
C ASP A 211 -0.74 -7.97 31.07
N LYS A 212 -0.48 -9.17 31.60
CA LYS A 212 -1.26 -10.37 31.29
C LYS A 212 -2.68 -10.33 31.87
N SER A 213 -3.02 -9.32 32.68
CA SER A 213 -4.34 -9.21 33.28
C SER A 213 -5.46 -8.84 32.30
N LYS A 214 -5.13 -8.26 31.14
CA LYS A 214 -6.12 -7.82 30.13
C LYS A 214 -5.71 -8.15 28.70
N ILE A 215 -6.69 -8.55 27.89
CA ILE A 215 -6.55 -8.70 26.44
C ILE A 215 -6.88 -7.34 25.81
N ILE A 216 -5.92 -6.74 25.11
CA ILE A 216 -6.08 -5.50 24.37
C ILE A 216 -6.35 -5.85 22.90
N CYS A 217 -7.53 -5.48 22.44
CA CYS A 217 -7.97 -5.55 21.06
C CYS A 217 -7.94 -4.14 20.45
N TRP A 218 -7.42 -3.99 19.23
CA TRP A 218 -7.36 -2.69 18.58
C TRP A 218 -7.98 -2.75 17.18
N TRP A 219 -8.87 -1.79 16.90
CA TRP A 219 -9.33 -1.48 15.56
C TRP A 219 -8.62 -0.19 15.08
N PRO A 220 -7.51 -0.30 14.34
CA PRO A 220 -6.67 0.84 13.99
C PRO A 220 -7.18 1.64 12.78
N GLY A 221 -6.90 2.94 12.82
CA GLY A 221 -7.15 3.87 11.73
C GLY A 221 -8.51 4.59 11.84
N SER A 222 -8.76 5.49 10.88
CA SER A 222 -9.98 6.29 10.88
C SER A 222 -11.23 5.45 10.63
N PRO A 223 -12.35 5.78 11.29
CA PRO A 223 -13.62 5.06 11.13
C PRO A 223 -14.15 5.21 9.71
N ARG A 224 -14.46 4.09 9.06
CA ARG A 224 -15.08 4.04 7.73
C ARG A 224 -15.93 2.78 7.59
N GLU A 225 -16.99 2.84 6.80
CA GLU A 225 -17.90 1.69 6.60
C GLU A 225 -17.15 0.50 5.99
N GLU A 226 -16.28 0.72 5.01
CA GLU A 226 -15.52 -0.37 4.39
C GLU A 226 -14.50 -1.02 5.34
N LYS A 227 -14.18 -0.37 6.46
CA LYS A 227 -13.32 -0.90 7.53
C LYS A 227 -14.11 -1.56 8.67
N GLY A 228 -15.42 -1.70 8.52
CA GLY A 228 -16.29 -2.36 9.50
C GLY A 228 -16.67 -1.48 10.68
N TRP A 229 -16.81 -0.16 10.48
CA TRP A 229 -17.20 0.75 11.56
C TRP A 229 -18.50 0.33 12.26
N THR A 230 -19.53 -0.03 11.49
CA THR A 230 -20.80 -0.53 12.02
C THR A 230 -20.63 -1.82 12.82
N ILE A 231 -19.74 -2.72 12.40
CA ILE A 231 -19.43 -3.97 13.12
C ILE A 231 -18.78 -3.66 14.47
N ILE A 232 -17.79 -2.76 14.50
CA ILE A 232 -17.09 -2.39 15.73
C ILE A 232 -18.03 -1.72 16.74
N LYS A 233 -18.99 -0.91 16.28
CA LYS A 233 -20.03 -0.37 17.16
C LYS A 233 -20.84 -1.47 17.82
N LYS A 234 -21.27 -2.49 17.08
CA LYS A 234 -22.03 -3.62 17.64
C LYS A 234 -21.21 -4.40 18.67
N ILE A 235 -19.96 -4.72 18.35
CA ILE A 235 -19.02 -5.41 19.25
C ILE A 235 -18.84 -4.64 20.58
N ALA A 236 -18.71 -3.32 20.51
CA ALA A 236 -18.57 -2.49 21.71
C ALA A 236 -19.85 -2.43 22.57
N HIS A 237 -21.03 -2.58 21.94
CA HIS A 237 -22.33 -2.59 22.63
C HIS A 237 -22.72 -3.97 23.19
N TYR A 238 -21.91 -5.00 22.94
CA TYR A 238 -22.17 -6.33 23.48
C TYR A 238 -21.66 -6.44 24.93
N SER A 239 -22.45 -7.12 25.76
CA SER A 239 -22.14 -7.44 27.16
C SER A 239 -22.35 -8.92 27.41
N GLY A 240 -21.34 -9.58 27.96
CA GLY A 240 -21.37 -11.01 28.30
C GLY A 240 -20.16 -11.37 29.16
N ASP A 241 -20.17 -12.53 29.83
CA ASP A 241 -19.05 -12.91 30.70
C ASP A 241 -17.71 -13.04 29.93
N ASN A 242 -17.78 -13.33 28.64
CA ASN A 242 -16.63 -13.39 27.76
C ASN A 242 -16.03 -12.02 27.40
N THR A 243 -16.68 -10.89 27.69
CA THR A 243 -16.11 -9.53 27.50
C THR A 243 -15.19 -9.10 28.65
N ARG A 244 -15.25 -9.78 29.81
CA ARG A 244 -14.48 -9.41 31.01
C ARG A 244 -12.98 -9.40 30.74
N ASN A 245 -12.26 -8.39 31.22
CA ASN A 245 -10.81 -8.23 30.99
C ASN A 245 -10.42 -8.01 29.51
N ILE A 246 -11.36 -7.67 28.64
CA ILE A 246 -11.06 -7.25 27.27
C ILE A 246 -11.15 -5.73 27.20
N ARG A 247 -10.10 -5.11 26.66
CA ARG A 247 -10.06 -3.68 26.34
C ARG A 247 -10.11 -3.50 24.83
N LEU A 248 -11.09 -2.75 24.34
CA LEU A 248 -11.20 -2.35 22.94
C LEU A 248 -10.63 -0.94 22.76
N VAL A 249 -9.65 -0.79 21.86
CA VAL A 249 -9.05 0.49 21.48
C VAL A 249 -9.64 0.92 20.14
N CYS A 250 -10.11 2.16 20.04
CA CYS A 250 -10.73 2.75 18.85
C CYS A 250 -10.36 4.22 18.70
N ALA A 251 -10.44 4.78 17.48
CA ALA A 251 -10.29 6.22 17.27
C ALA A 251 -11.45 7.00 17.90
N GLU A 252 -11.21 8.19 18.44
CA GLU A 252 -12.24 9.06 19.04
C GLU A 252 -13.39 9.40 18.08
N THR A 253 -13.08 9.67 16.81
CA THR A 253 -14.08 9.95 15.76
C THR A 253 -14.99 8.77 15.45
N SER A 254 -14.68 7.57 15.96
CA SER A 254 -15.55 6.40 15.78
C SER A 254 -16.90 6.57 16.46
N GLN A 255 -16.99 7.45 17.48
CA GLN A 255 -18.19 7.61 18.30
C GLN A 255 -18.70 6.26 18.82
N VAL A 256 -17.79 5.31 19.04
CA VAL A 256 -18.09 4.02 19.64
C VAL A 256 -18.32 4.26 21.12
N THR A 257 -19.36 3.62 21.65
CA THR A 257 -19.70 3.62 23.07
C THR A 257 -19.76 2.19 23.56
N ALA A 258 -19.31 1.96 24.78
CA ALA A 258 -19.46 0.67 25.45
C ALA A 258 -20.67 0.69 26.40
N VAL A 259 -21.24 -0.47 26.63
CA VAL A 259 -22.33 -0.69 27.60
C VAL A 259 -21.80 -1.14 28.96
N ASN A 260 -22.61 -0.99 30.01
CA ASN A 260 -22.29 -1.54 31.33
C ASN A 260 -22.08 -3.06 31.23
N ASN A 261 -21.04 -3.58 31.90
CA ASN A 261 -20.60 -4.98 31.84
C ASN A 261 -20.14 -5.45 30.44
N GLY A 262 -19.94 -4.53 29.48
CA GLY A 262 -19.32 -4.79 28.20
C GLY A 262 -17.79 -4.79 28.27
N VAL A 263 -17.16 -4.55 27.11
CA VAL A 263 -15.71 -4.33 27.04
C VAL A 263 -15.29 -3.02 27.70
N GLU A 264 -14.05 -2.96 28.18
CA GLU A 264 -13.44 -1.68 28.53
C GLU A 264 -13.09 -0.93 27.25
N LEU A 265 -13.63 0.27 27.06
CA LEU A 265 -13.35 1.09 25.88
C LEU A 265 -12.23 2.09 26.14
N THR A 266 -11.28 2.18 25.23
CA THR A 266 -10.28 3.25 25.18
C THR A 266 -10.35 3.95 23.83
N LEU A 267 -10.62 5.25 23.87
CA LEU A 267 -10.58 6.09 22.67
C LEU A 267 -9.20 6.76 22.56
N VAL A 268 -8.69 6.85 21.33
CA VAL A 268 -7.38 7.44 21.01
C VAL A 268 -7.49 8.46 19.89
N ASP A 269 -6.52 9.36 19.78
CA ASP A 269 -6.47 10.37 18.72
C ASP A 269 -6.70 9.74 17.33
N ASN A 270 -7.44 10.45 16.49
CA ASN A 270 -7.75 10.00 15.12
C ASN A 270 -6.51 9.87 14.25
N TYR A 271 -5.55 10.75 14.49
CA TYR A 271 -4.28 10.83 13.79
C TYR A 271 -3.16 10.58 14.80
N LEU A 272 -2.76 9.32 14.93
CA LEU A 272 -1.62 8.95 15.76
C LEU A 272 -0.33 9.29 15.00
N ASN A 273 0.56 10.03 15.65
CA ASN A 273 1.93 10.10 15.17
C ASN A 273 2.59 8.70 15.24
N ARG A 274 3.73 8.53 14.58
CA ARG A 274 4.38 7.22 14.45
C ARG A 274 4.74 6.58 15.80
N GLU A 275 5.14 7.38 16.78
CA GLU A 275 5.46 6.91 18.13
C GLU A 275 4.22 6.38 18.86
N LYS A 276 3.13 7.16 18.89
CA LYS A 276 1.84 6.74 19.49
C LYS A 276 1.26 5.52 18.76
N TYR A 277 1.37 5.47 17.43
CA TYR A 277 0.94 4.31 16.65
C TYR A 277 1.69 3.05 17.07
N TYR A 278 3.03 3.09 17.15
CA TYR A 278 3.83 1.95 17.60
C TYR A 278 3.65 1.62 19.07
N HIS A 279 3.35 2.61 19.92
CA HIS A 279 2.96 2.35 21.31
C HIS A 279 1.73 1.45 21.37
N TRP A 280 0.66 1.80 20.64
CA TRP A 280 -0.56 0.99 20.60
C TRP A 280 -0.34 -0.36 19.93
N LEU A 281 0.36 -0.40 18.79
CA LEU A 281 0.70 -1.66 18.13
C LEU A 281 1.46 -2.61 19.07
N GLY A 282 2.47 -2.10 19.77
CA GLY A 282 3.28 -2.89 20.71
C GLY A 282 2.47 -3.45 21.88
N ARG A 283 1.48 -2.69 22.38
CA ARG A 283 0.63 -3.08 23.52
C ARG A 283 -0.53 -3.99 23.16
N THR A 284 -0.99 -3.96 21.92
CA THR A 284 -2.11 -4.78 21.47
C THR A 284 -1.72 -6.25 21.35
N GLN A 285 -2.66 -7.16 21.63
CA GLN A 285 -2.54 -8.59 21.34
C GLN A 285 -3.33 -8.96 20.08
N VAL A 286 -4.57 -8.47 19.97
CA VAL A 286 -5.47 -8.78 18.84
C VAL A 286 -5.74 -7.54 18.00
N ILE A 287 -5.54 -7.64 16.69
CA ILE A 287 -5.87 -6.58 15.73
C ILE A 287 -7.18 -6.95 15.03
N LEU A 288 -8.19 -6.10 15.14
CA LEU A 288 -9.51 -6.33 14.54
C LEU A 288 -9.57 -5.68 13.17
N LEU A 289 -9.84 -6.47 12.14
CA LEU A 289 -9.95 -6.01 10.75
C LEU A 289 -11.26 -6.51 10.12
N PRO A 290 -12.42 -6.02 10.59
CA PRO A 290 -13.74 -6.38 10.06
C PRO A 290 -14.01 -5.69 8.71
N TYR A 291 -13.06 -5.77 7.79
CA TYR A 291 -13.11 -5.06 6.53
C TYR A 291 -14.17 -5.67 5.62
N ASN A 292 -14.77 -4.81 4.79
CA ASN A 292 -15.75 -5.21 3.81
C ASN A 292 -15.09 -6.06 2.71
N TYR A 293 -15.62 -7.26 2.47
CA TYR A 293 -15.09 -8.20 1.47
C TYR A 293 -14.99 -7.58 0.06
N PRO A 294 -16.07 -7.05 -0.55
CA PRO A 294 -15.96 -6.51 -1.91
C PRO A 294 -14.87 -5.43 -2.06
N ALA A 295 -14.68 -4.59 -1.04
CA ALA A 295 -13.66 -3.54 -1.05
C ALA A 295 -12.22 -4.04 -0.83
N TYR A 296 -12.05 -5.22 -0.20
CA TYR A 296 -10.76 -5.77 0.22
C TYR A 296 -10.45 -7.17 -0.34
N GLU A 297 -11.18 -7.63 -1.35
CA GLU A 297 -10.95 -8.94 -1.98
C GLU A 297 -9.51 -9.10 -2.49
N GLY A 298 -9.02 -8.12 -3.24
CA GLY A 298 -7.64 -8.07 -3.74
C GLY A 298 -6.78 -6.97 -3.11
N ARG A 299 -7.39 -5.98 -2.45
CA ARG A 299 -6.70 -4.81 -1.90
C ARG A 299 -5.86 -5.17 -0.67
N THR A 300 -4.59 -4.80 -0.67
CA THR A 300 -3.68 -4.99 0.46
C THR A 300 -4.05 -4.10 1.65
N SER A 301 -3.67 -4.54 2.85
CA SER A 301 -3.87 -3.81 4.10
C SER A 301 -2.52 -3.61 4.80
N GLY A 302 -2.01 -2.38 4.79
CA GLY A 302 -0.76 -2.04 5.48
C GLY A 302 -0.81 -2.37 6.97
N ILE A 303 -1.96 -2.17 7.61
CA ILE A 303 -2.20 -2.54 9.01
C ILE A 303 -2.04 -4.05 9.23
N PHE A 304 -2.59 -4.87 8.35
CA PHE A 304 -2.46 -6.33 8.46
C PHE A 304 -1.00 -6.75 8.31
N THR A 305 -0.30 -6.18 7.32
CA THR A 305 1.12 -6.46 7.13
C THR A 305 1.92 -6.04 8.37
N GLU A 306 1.73 -4.82 8.88
CA GLU A 306 2.38 -4.33 10.11
C GLU A 306 2.02 -5.19 11.34
N SER A 307 0.78 -5.70 11.45
CA SER A 307 0.39 -6.57 12.57
C SER A 307 1.10 -7.91 12.54
N ILE A 308 1.18 -8.53 11.36
CA ILE A 308 1.93 -9.78 11.18
C ILE A 308 3.42 -9.56 11.44
N MET A 309 4.02 -8.49 10.91
CA MET A 309 5.43 -8.17 11.22
C MET A 309 5.66 -8.06 12.72
N ALA A 310 4.68 -7.54 13.47
CA ALA A 310 4.75 -7.30 14.91
C ALA A 310 4.41 -8.55 15.74
N GLY A 311 4.17 -9.70 15.11
CA GLY A 311 3.79 -10.94 15.77
C GLY A 311 2.43 -10.81 16.47
N LYS A 312 1.53 -9.97 15.95
CA LYS A 312 0.19 -9.77 16.51
C LYS A 312 -0.80 -10.73 15.87
N THR A 313 -1.90 -11.00 16.56
CA THR A 313 -2.97 -11.88 16.07
C THR A 313 -4.04 -11.04 15.37
N PRO A 314 -4.09 -10.98 14.02
CA PRO A 314 -5.20 -10.33 13.34
C PRO A 314 -6.43 -11.24 13.33
N LEU A 315 -7.62 -10.66 13.50
CA LEU A 315 -8.89 -11.29 13.17
C LEU A 315 -9.47 -10.57 11.96
N VAL A 316 -9.85 -11.32 10.93
CA VAL A 316 -10.20 -10.75 9.62
C VAL A 316 -11.51 -11.32 9.08
N THR A 317 -12.17 -10.54 8.21
CA THR A 317 -13.32 -11.01 7.43
C THR A 317 -12.90 -12.01 6.35
N GLU A 318 -13.72 -13.04 6.16
CA GLU A 318 -13.59 -13.99 5.06
C GLU A 318 -13.54 -13.34 3.67
N ASN A 319 -12.99 -14.08 2.71
CA ASN A 319 -12.88 -13.70 1.29
C ASN A 319 -12.05 -12.43 0.98
N THR A 320 -11.54 -11.71 1.98
CA THR A 320 -10.58 -10.62 1.82
C THR A 320 -9.19 -11.13 1.42
N TRP A 321 -8.34 -10.24 0.91
CA TRP A 321 -6.91 -10.53 0.70
C TRP A 321 -6.24 -11.03 1.98
N MET A 322 -6.54 -10.41 3.13
CA MET A 322 -5.98 -10.79 4.42
C MET A 322 -6.37 -12.22 4.83
N ALA A 323 -7.62 -12.63 4.56
CA ALA A 323 -8.04 -14.01 4.78
C ALA A 323 -7.24 -14.98 3.90
N SER A 324 -7.01 -14.64 2.63
CA SER A 324 -6.18 -15.49 1.74
C SER A 324 -4.74 -15.62 2.24
N GLU A 325 -4.17 -14.55 2.80
CA GLU A 325 -2.83 -14.58 3.40
C GLU A 325 -2.79 -15.49 4.62
N LEU A 326 -3.76 -15.42 5.52
CA LEU A 326 -3.84 -16.31 6.67
C LEU A 326 -3.98 -17.78 6.26
N LEU A 327 -4.81 -18.07 5.25
CA LEU A 327 -5.01 -19.42 4.75
C LEU A 327 -3.72 -20.03 4.16
N LYS A 328 -2.90 -19.26 3.44
CA LYS A 328 -1.57 -19.70 2.97
C LYS A 328 -0.65 -20.16 4.11
N HIS A 329 -0.88 -19.65 5.31
CA HIS A 329 -0.11 -19.94 6.51
C HIS A 329 -0.84 -20.87 7.49
N ASN A 330 -1.91 -21.54 7.07
CA ASN A 330 -2.74 -22.43 7.89
C ASN A 330 -3.33 -21.75 9.14
N LEU A 331 -3.68 -20.48 9.03
CA LEU A 331 -4.29 -19.65 10.08
C LEU A 331 -5.78 -19.36 9.79
N GLY A 332 -6.51 -20.35 9.26
CA GLY A 332 -7.93 -20.20 8.92
C GLY A 332 -8.81 -19.89 10.13
N GLU A 333 -8.36 -20.26 11.33
CA GLU A 333 -9.02 -19.98 12.62
C GLU A 333 -9.11 -18.48 12.93
N LEU A 334 -8.29 -17.65 12.27
CA LEU A 334 -8.27 -16.19 12.41
C LEU A 334 -9.19 -15.48 11.40
N VAL A 335 -9.83 -16.25 10.51
CA VAL A 335 -10.85 -15.78 9.58
C VAL A 335 -12.21 -16.04 10.22
N ILE A 336 -12.93 -14.98 10.60
CA ILE A 336 -14.10 -15.10 11.47
C ILE A 336 -15.35 -14.47 10.85
N ASN A 337 -16.52 -14.97 11.29
CA ASN A 337 -17.78 -14.26 11.10
C ASN A 337 -17.94 -13.20 12.19
N TRP A 338 -18.33 -12.00 11.77
CA TRP A 338 -18.53 -10.84 12.65
C TRP A 338 -19.99 -10.60 13.05
N GLU A 339 -20.92 -11.43 12.59
CA GLU A 339 -22.37 -11.26 12.82
C GLU A 339 -22.81 -11.63 14.24
N ASP A 340 -22.05 -12.47 14.94
CA ASP A 340 -22.33 -12.90 16.31
C ASP A 340 -21.25 -12.35 17.25
N GLU A 341 -21.58 -11.31 18.02
CA GLU A 341 -20.64 -10.66 18.92
C GLU A 341 -20.14 -11.60 20.02
N LYS A 342 -20.96 -12.55 20.48
CA LYS A 342 -20.55 -13.54 21.47
C LYS A 342 -19.43 -14.42 20.90
N GLN A 343 -19.61 -14.91 19.68
CA GLN A 343 -18.59 -15.74 19.01
C GLN A 343 -17.30 -14.97 18.77
N VAL A 344 -17.37 -13.67 18.43
CA VAL A 344 -16.17 -12.82 18.28
C VAL A 344 -15.36 -12.81 19.58
N PHE A 345 -15.99 -12.61 20.74
CA PHE A 345 -15.27 -12.59 22.03
C PHE A 345 -14.79 -13.97 22.49
N ASP A 346 -15.56 -15.03 22.22
CA ASP A 346 -15.12 -16.40 22.47
C ASP A 346 -13.86 -16.72 21.65
N MET A 347 -13.84 -16.31 20.37
CA MET A 347 -12.68 -16.48 19.51
C MET A 347 -11.47 -15.67 19.99
N ILE A 348 -11.64 -14.40 20.37
CA ILE A 348 -10.55 -13.57 20.92
C ILE A 348 -9.85 -14.29 22.09
N ARG A 349 -10.62 -14.90 23.00
CA ARG A 349 -10.05 -15.67 24.11
C ARG A 349 -9.35 -16.93 23.65
N GLN A 350 -9.95 -17.66 22.71
CA GLN A 350 -9.38 -18.89 22.19
C GLN A 350 -8.01 -18.64 21.53
N VAL A 351 -7.91 -17.63 20.66
CA VAL A 351 -6.70 -17.40 19.86
C VAL A 351 -5.53 -16.89 20.68
N ILE A 352 -5.79 -16.11 21.73
CA ILE A 352 -4.75 -15.59 22.63
C ILE A 352 -4.18 -16.67 23.54
N ASN A 353 -4.96 -17.70 23.87
CA ASN A 353 -4.50 -18.80 24.73
C ASN A 353 -3.98 -20.00 23.93
N SER A 354 -3.87 -19.90 22.61
CA SER A 354 -3.45 -21.00 21.73
C SER A 354 -1.99 -20.85 21.31
N ASP A 355 -1.10 -21.62 21.94
CA ASP A 355 0.32 -21.68 21.59
C ASP A 355 0.53 -22.08 20.12
N ILE A 356 -0.33 -22.97 19.61
CA ILE A 356 -0.31 -23.42 18.20
C ILE A 356 -0.55 -22.23 17.25
N ILE A 357 -1.49 -21.34 17.58
CA ILE A 357 -1.75 -20.16 16.76
C ILE A 357 -0.58 -19.18 16.84
N GLN A 358 0.02 -19.00 18.02
CA GLN A 358 1.18 -18.11 18.18
C GLN A 358 2.42 -18.63 17.44
N GLU A 359 2.63 -19.94 17.39
CA GLU A 359 3.70 -20.56 16.58
C GLU A 359 3.47 -20.32 15.08
N LYS A 360 2.25 -20.54 14.59
CA LYS A 360 1.87 -20.27 13.20
C LYS A 360 2.06 -18.79 12.83
N ILE A 361 1.66 -17.86 13.71
CA ILE A 361 1.89 -16.41 13.52
C ILE A 361 3.38 -16.10 13.48
N SER A 362 4.19 -16.68 14.37
CA SER A 362 5.64 -16.47 14.40
C SER A 362 6.31 -16.93 13.10
N LYS A 363 5.87 -18.07 12.55
CA LYS A 363 6.32 -18.55 11.23
C LYS A 363 5.89 -17.60 10.11
N MET A 364 4.64 -17.13 10.13
CA MET A 364 4.15 -16.15 9.15
C MET A 364 4.94 -14.85 9.22
N GLN A 365 5.18 -14.34 10.43
CA GLN A 365 5.99 -13.15 10.72
C GLN A 365 7.38 -13.24 10.08
N TYR A 366 8.09 -14.36 10.26
CA TYR A 366 9.40 -14.55 9.63
C TYR A 366 9.35 -14.42 8.11
N ASN A 367 8.43 -15.16 7.45
CA ASN A 367 8.27 -15.11 6.00
C ASN A 367 7.91 -13.70 5.52
N TYR A 368 7.07 -13.02 6.28
CA TYR A 368 6.64 -11.66 6.03
C TYR A 368 7.81 -10.68 6.13
N GLN A 369 8.63 -10.78 7.18
CA GLN A 369 9.82 -9.93 7.35
C GLN A 369 10.85 -10.13 6.23
N GLU A 370 11.01 -11.37 5.76
CA GLU A 370 11.86 -11.66 4.61
C GLU A 370 11.32 -11.02 3.32
N PHE A 371 10.05 -11.29 3.00
CA PHE A 371 9.44 -10.85 1.75
C PHE A 371 9.17 -9.34 1.71
N HIS A 372 8.55 -8.77 2.74
CA HIS A 372 8.18 -7.35 2.82
C HIS A 372 9.31 -6.47 3.40
N SER A 373 10.54 -6.73 2.96
CA SER A 373 11.72 -5.97 3.35
C SER A 373 12.18 -4.97 2.28
N VAL A 374 12.91 -3.94 2.72
CA VAL A 374 13.62 -3.01 1.82
C VAL A 374 14.63 -3.77 0.95
N ASP A 375 15.28 -4.81 1.50
CA ASP A 375 16.26 -5.63 0.78
C ASP A 375 15.62 -6.43 -0.35
N ASN A 376 14.51 -7.12 -0.07
CA ASN A 376 13.81 -7.87 -1.11
C ASN A 376 13.20 -6.91 -2.14
N TYR A 377 12.69 -5.74 -1.73
CA TYR A 377 12.21 -4.73 -2.67
C TYR A 377 13.34 -4.28 -3.63
N ALA A 378 14.53 -3.97 -3.10
CA ALA A 378 15.69 -3.61 -3.91
C ALA A 378 16.12 -4.74 -4.86
N SER A 379 16.16 -5.98 -4.36
CA SER A 379 16.50 -7.17 -5.15
C SER A 379 15.56 -7.36 -6.34
N LEU A 380 14.25 -7.24 -6.11
CA LEU A 380 13.24 -7.35 -7.17
C LEU A 380 13.32 -6.20 -8.17
N MET A 381 13.54 -4.96 -7.72
CA MET A 381 13.78 -3.84 -8.64
C MET A 381 14.98 -4.11 -9.55
N LYS A 382 16.10 -4.59 -8.98
CA LYS A 382 17.31 -4.94 -9.73
C LYS A 382 17.01 -6.04 -10.75
N LYS A 383 16.30 -7.09 -10.35
CA LYS A 383 15.89 -8.19 -11.24
C LYS A 383 15.05 -7.67 -12.41
N ILE A 384 14.00 -6.88 -12.14
CA ILE A 384 13.13 -6.31 -13.17
C ILE A 384 13.94 -5.47 -14.16
N TYR A 385 14.87 -4.65 -13.67
CA TYR A 385 15.72 -3.81 -14.51
C TYR A 385 16.73 -4.63 -15.34
N SER A 386 17.39 -5.63 -14.76
CA SER A 386 18.31 -6.52 -15.50
C SER A 386 17.61 -7.26 -16.63
N GLU A 387 16.39 -7.78 -16.40
CA GLU A 387 15.58 -8.41 -17.45
C GLU A 387 15.21 -7.44 -18.60
N MET A 388 15.15 -6.13 -18.32
CA MET A 388 14.87 -5.12 -19.34
C MET A 388 16.08 -4.84 -20.22
N ILE A 389 17.29 -4.85 -19.65
CA ILE A 389 18.52 -4.61 -20.40
C ILE A 389 18.82 -5.77 -21.35
N VAL A 390 18.79 -7.01 -20.85
CA VAL A 390 19.13 -8.21 -21.65
C VAL A 390 18.27 -8.37 -22.89
N LYS A 391 16.99 -7.97 -22.84
CA LYS A 391 16.07 -8.05 -23.99
C LYS A 391 16.32 -7.02 -25.08
N ASN A 392 17.20 -6.04 -24.85
CA ASN A 392 17.53 -5.03 -25.84
C ASN A 392 18.74 -5.39 -26.70
N ASP A 393 19.53 -6.39 -26.29
CA ASP A 393 20.75 -6.83 -26.96
C ASP A 393 20.52 -8.02 -27.90
N VAL A 394 19.27 -8.53 -27.95
CA VAL A 394 18.79 -9.58 -28.86
C VAL A 394 17.77 -8.97 -29.81
#